data_AF-A0A7G2K0F2-F1
#
_entry.id   AF-A0A7G2K0F2-F1
#
_cell.length_a   1.000
_cell.length_b   1.000
_cell.length_c   1.000
_cell.angle_alpha   90.00
_cell.angle_beta   90.00
_cell.angle_gamma   90.00
#
_symmetry.space_group_name_H-M   'P 1'
#
loop_
_entity.id
_entity.type
_entity.pdbx_description
1 polymer ?
#
loop_
_entity_poly.entity_id
_entity_poly.type
_entity_poly.pdbx_seq_one_letter_code
_entity_poly.pdbx_strand_id
1 'polypeptide(L)'
;AKFVPVEQVAALQADFNALKTSVEADKKAALITAALSQGKLAPALKDWAQSLSVEALSAYLEKAPAMVALSGEPQAKGDPEQKVAALSAAEQAAARALGMTEAEFMAEHKEQK
;
A
#
# COMPACT_ATOMS: atom_id res chain seq x y z
N ALA A 1 -40.69 0.87 45.52
CA ALA A 1 -39.96 0.34 44.35
C ALA A 1 -39.95 1.42 43.26
N LYS A 2 -38.80 1.73 42.65
CA LYS A 2 -38.78 2.58 41.44
C LYS A 2 -39.21 1.70 40.28
N PHE A 3 -40.37 1.99 39.68
CA PHE A 3 -40.92 1.24 38.55
C PHE A 3 -40.32 1.82 37.27
N VAL A 4 -39.42 1.08 36.62
CA VAL A 4 -38.99 1.41 35.26
C VAL A 4 -39.98 0.73 34.32
N PRO A 5 -40.70 1.47 33.47
CA PRO A 5 -41.58 0.86 32.48
C PRO A 5 -40.76 -0.04 31.55
N VAL A 6 -41.25 -1.25 31.31
CA VAL A 6 -40.61 -2.22 30.40
C VAL A 6 -40.41 -1.61 29.01
N GLU A 7 -41.31 -0.72 28.57
CA GLU A 7 -41.18 0.04 27.33
C GLU A 7 -39.91 0.92 27.29
N GLN A 8 -39.53 1.56 28.40
CA GLN A 8 -38.33 2.40 28.45
C GLN A 8 -37.06 1.55 28.38
N VAL A 9 -37.08 0.36 28.97
CA VAL A 9 -35.95 -0.59 28.86
C VAL A 9 -35.84 -1.14 27.43
N ALA A 10 -36.97 -1.44 26.80
CA ALA A 10 -37.00 -1.91 25.40
C ALA A 10 -36.49 -0.83 24.43
N ALA A 11 -36.91 0.42 24.62
CA ALA A 11 -36.42 1.56 23.84
C ALA A 11 -34.90 1.75 24.02
N LEU A 12 -34.41 1.75 25.26
CA LEU A 12 -32.99 1.87 25.56
C LEU A 12 -32.16 0.72 24.96
N GLN A 13 -32.69 -0.51 24.97
CA GLN A 13 -32.02 -1.65 24.35
C GLN A 13 -31.91 -1.49 22.83
N ALA A 14 -32.95 -0.95 22.18
CA ALA A 14 -32.93 -0.66 20.75
C ALA A 14 -31.90 0.44 20.43
N ASP A 15 -31.90 1.54 21.20
CA ASP A 15 -30.94 2.63 21.04
C ASP A 15 -29.50 2.16 21.26
N PHE A 16 -29.26 1.32 22.27
CA PHE A 16 -27.95 0.74 22.54
C PHE A 16 -27.48 -0.15 21.38
N ASN A 17 -28.36 -0.99 20.84
CA ASN A 17 -28.02 -1.84 19.71
C ASN A 17 -27.71 -1.01 18.45
N ALA A 18 -28.50 0.03 18.18
CA ALA A 18 -28.26 0.95 17.07
C ALA A 18 -26.91 1.68 17.22
N LEU A 19 -26.61 2.19 18.42
CA LEU A 19 -25.34 2.83 18.72
C LEU A 19 -24.18 1.86 18.54
N LYS A 20 -24.31 0.63 19.04
CA LYS A 20 -23.29 -0.41 18.87
C LYS A 20 -23.00 -0.66 17.38
N THR A 21 -24.04 -0.80 16.55
CA THR A 21 -23.86 -0.98 15.11
C THR A 21 -23.18 0.21 14.45
N SER A 22 -23.54 1.44 14.83
CA SER A 22 -22.88 2.65 14.31
C SER A 22 -21.40 2.69 14.66
N VAL A 23 -21.06 2.44 15.93
CA VAL A 23 -19.67 2.46 16.40
C VAL A 23 -18.82 1.41 15.68
N GLU A 24 -19.35 0.21 15.44
CA GLU A 24 -18.63 -0.82 14.70
C GLU A 24 -18.41 -0.43 13.22
N ALA A 25 -19.38 0.23 12.59
CA ALA A 25 -19.22 0.77 11.24
C ALA A 25 -18.16 1.87 11.17
N ASP A 26 -18.17 2.80 12.12
CA ASP A 26 -17.21 3.90 12.20
C ASP A 26 -15.78 3.39 12.44
N LYS A 27 -15.61 2.42 13.34
CA LYS A 27 -14.32 1.76 13.58
C LYS A 27 -13.78 1.13 12.31
N LYS A 28 -14.62 0.40 11.57
CA LYS A 28 -14.23 -0.22 10.29
C LYS A 28 -13.78 0.84 9.29
N ALA A 29 -14.56 1.91 9.11
CA ALA A 29 -14.24 2.98 8.18
C ALA A 29 -12.91 3.69 8.53
N ALA A 30 -12.69 3.96 9.81
CA ALA A 30 -11.44 4.53 10.31
C ALA A 30 -10.24 3.61 10.06
N LEU A 31 -10.40 2.30 10.31
CA LEU A 31 -9.34 1.31 10.12
C LEU A 31 -8.94 1.15 8.65
N ILE A 32 -9.93 1.11 7.73
CA ILE A 32 -9.68 1.09 6.28
C ILE A 32 -8.94 2.36 5.85
N THR A 33 -9.39 3.53 6.31
CA THR A 33 -8.77 4.81 5.96
C THR A 33 -7.33 4.89 6.44
N ALA A 34 -7.07 4.49 7.68
CA ALA A 34 -5.71 4.43 8.23
C ALA A 34 -4.81 3.45 7.44
N ALA A 35 -5.32 2.28 7.07
CA ALA A 35 -4.58 1.28 6.31
C ALA A 35 -4.19 1.75 4.90
N LEU A 36 -5.10 2.47 4.23
CA LEU A 36 -4.83 3.08 2.93
C LEU A 36 -3.73 4.15 3.06
N SER A 37 -3.84 5.04 4.03
CA SER A 37 -2.84 6.09 4.27
C SER A 37 -1.47 5.54 4.68
N GLN A 38 -1.43 4.40 5.37
CA GLN A 38 -0.20 3.72 5.75
C GLN A 38 0.41 2.88 4.61
N GLY A 39 -0.23 2.81 3.44
CA GLY A 39 0.21 1.95 2.33
C GLY A 39 0.15 0.45 2.65
N LYS A 40 -0.59 0.05 3.69
CA LYS A 40 -0.82 -1.35 4.08
C LYS A 40 -2.01 -1.98 3.34
N LEU A 41 -2.90 -1.14 2.83
CA LEU A 41 -4.03 -1.55 2.00
C LEU A 41 -3.95 -0.82 0.67
N ALA A 42 -4.14 -1.57 -0.42
CA ALA A 42 -4.26 -0.98 -1.74
C ALA A 42 -5.65 -0.35 -1.95
N PRO A 43 -5.77 0.80 -2.63
CA PRO A 43 -7.08 1.39 -2.96
C PRO A 43 -8.02 0.43 -3.68
N ALA A 44 -7.47 -0.46 -4.54
CA ALA A 44 -8.22 -1.49 -5.24
C ALA A 44 -8.82 -2.57 -4.32
N LEU A 45 -8.32 -2.70 -3.09
CA LEU A 45 -8.80 -3.68 -2.09
C LEU A 45 -9.80 -3.05 -1.09
N LYS A 46 -10.27 -1.82 -1.33
CA LYS A 46 -11.18 -1.13 -0.42
C LYS A 46 -12.52 -1.86 -0.26
N ASP A 47 -13.16 -2.26 -1.36
CA ASP A 47 -14.45 -2.98 -1.31
C ASP A 47 -14.32 -4.34 -0.60
N TRP A 48 -13.20 -5.05 -0.85
CA TRP A 48 -12.87 -6.27 -0.13
C TRP A 48 -12.71 -6.01 1.38
N ALA A 49 -11.97 -4.98 1.77
CA ALA A 49 -11.79 -4.63 3.18
C ALA A 49 -13.11 -4.23 3.86
N GLN A 50 -14.05 -3.62 3.11
CA GLN A 50 -15.38 -3.32 3.63
C GLN A 50 -16.21 -4.59 3.91
N SER A 51 -16.01 -5.65 3.15
CA SER A 51 -16.72 -6.92 3.32
C SER A 51 -16.27 -7.74 4.54
N LEU A 52 -15.08 -7.46 5.09
CA LEU A 52 -14.49 -8.21 6.21
C LEU A 52 -15.01 -7.75 7.58
N SER A 53 -14.89 -8.58 8.63
CA SER A 53 -15.07 -8.11 10.01
C SER A 53 -13.91 -7.21 10.45
N VAL A 54 -14.13 -6.40 11.49
CA VAL A 54 -13.07 -5.54 12.05
C VAL A 54 -11.91 -6.39 12.55
N GLU A 55 -12.17 -7.53 13.21
CA GLU A 55 -11.11 -8.44 13.66
C GLU A 55 -10.30 -9.03 12.50
N ALA A 56 -10.96 -9.50 11.44
CA ALA A 56 -10.28 -10.10 10.29
C ALA A 56 -9.42 -9.06 9.56
N LEU A 57 -9.95 -7.85 9.37
CA LEU A 57 -9.20 -6.77 8.74
C LEU A 57 -8.01 -6.34 9.62
N SER A 58 -8.20 -6.26 10.94
CA SER A 58 -7.11 -5.92 11.87
C SER A 58 -6.00 -6.96 11.83
N ALA A 59 -6.33 -8.26 11.88
CA ALA A 59 -5.37 -9.35 11.80
C ALA A 59 -4.58 -9.33 10.48
N TYR A 60 -5.23 -8.99 9.36
CA TYR A 60 -4.53 -8.78 8.09
C TYR A 60 -3.55 -7.60 8.17
N LEU A 61 -3.97 -6.45 8.69
CA LEU A 61 -3.15 -5.23 8.76
C LEU A 61 -1.94 -5.33 9.71
N GLU A 62 -2.00 -6.22 10.71
CA GLU A 62 -0.85 -6.54 11.55
C GLU A 62 0.25 -7.27 10.78
N LYS A 63 -0.12 -8.07 9.78
CA LYS A 63 0.81 -8.84 8.94
C LYS A 63 1.17 -8.13 7.64
N ALA A 64 0.30 -7.24 7.16
CA ALA A 64 0.49 -6.53 5.92
C ALA A 64 1.69 -5.57 6.02
N PRO A 65 2.73 -5.75 5.17
CA PRO A 65 3.82 -4.79 5.10
C PRO A 65 3.31 -3.48 4.49
N ALA A 66 3.85 -2.36 4.96
CA ALA A 66 3.62 -1.08 4.31
C ALA A 66 4.37 -1.06 2.97
N MET A 67 3.64 -0.88 1.88
CA MET A 67 4.24 -0.84 0.54
C MET A 67 4.49 0.61 0.14
N VAL A 68 5.77 0.98 0.04
CA VAL A 68 6.24 2.34 -0.31
C VAL A 68 5.76 2.77 -1.71
N ALA A 69 5.54 1.82 -2.62
CA ALA A 69 4.95 2.05 -3.94
C ALA A 69 3.56 2.71 -3.89
N LEU A 70 2.80 2.41 -2.84
CA LEU A 70 1.46 2.95 -2.65
C LEU A 70 1.46 4.34 -2.00
N SER A 71 2.60 4.77 -1.45
CA SER A 71 2.79 6.12 -0.92
C SER A 71 2.90 7.20 -2.02
N GLY A 72 2.87 6.80 -3.31
CA GLY A 72 2.99 7.70 -4.45
C GLY A 72 4.44 8.04 -4.83
N GLU A 73 5.43 7.44 -4.16
CA GLU A 73 6.83 7.58 -4.53
C GLU A 73 7.12 6.77 -5.81
N PRO A 74 7.75 7.39 -6.83
CA PRO A 74 8.15 6.69 -8.05
C PRO A 74 8.99 5.46 -7.71
N GLN A 75 8.50 4.27 -8.07
CA GLN A 75 9.27 3.03 -7.92
C GLN A 75 10.50 3.00 -8.82
N ALA A 76 10.47 3.78 -9.91
CA ALA A 76 11.62 4.02 -10.76
C ALA A 76 12.40 5.25 -10.25
N LYS A 77 13.66 5.03 -9.86
CA LYS A 77 14.64 6.10 -9.61
C LYS A 77 15.20 6.74 -10.89
N GLY A 78 14.68 6.36 -12.06
CA GLY A 78 15.21 6.76 -13.36
C GLY A 78 14.10 7.05 -14.35
N ASP A 79 14.42 7.96 -15.25
CA ASP A 79 13.58 8.35 -16.37
C ASP A 79 13.30 7.12 -17.26
N PRO A 80 12.03 6.76 -17.55
CA PRO A 80 11.70 5.62 -18.39
C PRO A 80 12.19 5.79 -19.84
N GLU A 81 12.54 7.01 -20.26
CA GLU A 81 13.17 7.27 -21.55
C GLU A 81 14.70 7.15 -21.53
N GLN A 82 15.31 7.05 -20.35
CA GLN A 82 16.75 6.83 -20.22
C GLN A 82 17.06 5.34 -20.43
N LYS A 83 17.00 4.92 -21.70
CA LYS A 83 17.63 3.69 -22.18
C LYS A 83 19.13 3.80 -22.00
N VAL A 84 19.62 3.58 -20.78
CA VAL A 84 21.01 3.17 -20.59
C VAL A 84 21.09 1.79 -21.21
N ALA A 85 21.60 1.71 -22.44
CA ALA A 85 21.91 0.44 -23.07
C ALA A 85 22.92 -0.25 -22.15
N ALA A 86 22.47 -1.26 -21.38
CA ALA A 86 23.38 -2.10 -20.63
C ALA A 86 24.31 -2.75 -21.65
N LEU A 87 25.63 -2.58 -21.47
CA LEU A 87 26.63 -3.23 -22.33
C LEU A 87 26.38 -4.73 -22.30
N SER A 88 26.40 -5.36 -23.47
CA SER A 88 26.34 -6.81 -23.56
C SER A 88 27.56 -7.43 -22.84
N ALA A 89 27.45 -8.69 -22.41
CA ALA A 89 28.52 -9.35 -21.66
C ALA A 89 29.88 -9.34 -22.37
N ALA A 90 29.88 -9.32 -23.71
CA ALA A 90 31.08 -9.19 -24.53
C ALA A 90 31.70 -7.78 -24.45
N GLU A 91 30.87 -6.74 -24.48
CA GLU A 91 31.29 -5.34 -24.36
C GLU A 91 31.78 -5.02 -22.94
N GLN A 92 31.17 -5.60 -21.91
CA GLN A 92 31.66 -5.49 -20.53
C GLN A 92 33.03 -6.15 -20.36
N ALA A 93 33.26 -7.29 -21.00
CA ALA A 93 34.56 -7.96 -21.00
C ALA A 93 35.61 -7.15 -21.76
N ALA A 94 35.24 -6.53 -22.88
CA ALA A 94 36.11 -5.64 -23.65
C ALA A 94 36.48 -4.38 -22.84
N ALA A 95 35.51 -3.72 -22.19
CA ALA A 95 35.77 -2.56 -21.33
C ALA A 95 36.76 -2.89 -20.21
N ARG A 96 36.60 -4.06 -19.56
CA ARG A 96 37.53 -4.55 -18.53
C ARG A 96 38.91 -4.86 -19.08
N ALA A 97 39.00 -5.47 -20.27
CA ALA A 97 40.26 -5.77 -20.94
C ALA A 97 41.01 -4.49 -21.37
N LEU A 98 40.28 -3.43 -21.70
CA LEU A 98 40.80 -2.11 -22.07
C LEU A 98 41.07 -1.22 -20.85
N GLY A 99 40.72 -1.66 -19.64
CA GLY A 99 40.89 -0.88 -18.40
C GLY A 99 39.96 0.33 -18.31
N MET A 100 38.88 0.36 -19.09
CA MET A 100 37.91 1.45 -19.15
C MET A 100 36.69 1.14 -18.29
N THR A 101 36.06 2.19 -17.75
CA THR A 101 34.76 2.06 -17.09
C THR A 101 33.64 1.86 -18.12
N GLU A 102 32.52 1.22 -17.72
CA GLU A 102 31.37 1.03 -18.64
C GLU A 102 30.84 2.35 -19.21
N ALA A 103 30.92 3.44 -18.43
CA ALA A 103 30.52 4.76 -18.87
C ALA A 103 31.43 5.32 -19.97
N GLU A 104 32.74 5.13 -19.84
CA GLU A 104 33.73 5.54 -20.86
C GLU A 104 33.57 4.70 -22.13
N PHE A 105 33.38 3.39 -22.00
CA PHE A 105 33.16 2.51 -23.15
C PHE A 105 31.87 2.86 -23.91
N MET A 106 30.78 3.19 -23.21
CA MET A 106 29.53 3.64 -23.82
C MET A 106 29.66 4.99 -24.54
N ALA A 107 30.52 5.89 -24.05
CA ALA A 107 30.76 7.18 -24.68
C ALA A 107 31.54 7.03 -26.00
N GLU A 108 32.64 6.27 -25.97
CA GLU A 108 33.47 5.97 -27.14
C GLU A 108 32.67 5.24 -28.24
N HIS A 109 31.84 4.28 -27.84
CA HIS A 109 31.03 3.48 -28.76
C HIS A 109 29.80 4.23 -29.31
N LYS A 110 29.40 5.35 -28.68
CA LYS A 110 28.39 6.28 -29.21
C LYS A 110 28.94 7.20 -30.29
N GLU A 111 30.22 7.57 -30.23
CA GLU A 111 30.87 8.43 -31.23
C GLU A 111 31.22 7.70 -32.54
N GLN A 112 31.30 6.37 -32.52
CA GLN A 112 31.61 5.56 -33.71
C GLN A 112 30.39 5.14 -34.53
N LYS A 113 29.19 5.64 -34.22
CA LYS A 113 27.94 5.31 -34.93
C LYS A 113 27.39 6.51 -35.68
#